data_AF-A0A1Y2BTJ4-F1
#
_entry.id   AF-A0A1Y2BTJ4-F1
#
_cell.length_a   1.000
_cell.length_b   1.000
_cell.length_c   1.000
_cell.angle_alpha   90.00
_cell.angle_beta   90.00
_cell.angle_gamma   90.00
#
_symmetry.space_group_name_H-M   'P 1'
#
loop_
_entity.id
_entity.type
_entity.pdbx_description
1 polymer ?
#
loop_
_entity_poly.entity_id
_entity_poly.type
_entity_poly.pdbx_seq_one_letter_code
_entity_poly.pdbx_strand_id
1 'polypeptide(L)'
;MEGFKDTRIVDNFYQTSSFIPMPTTLIGTLDDNFQTSFGAYSLVFPYYVGSRGYHAMLLECRNTSNTCKHILRRGKCTINFMPDDKKYFKNIVALGFPGDTPEEKRKLNKFTPVDGLLQSEDPEGKYPKILKEAFQVFECTWMRELDNAQDDVYREEYPGPYHSFNGITSKHGAHFILKIEKILLKEKYHNAIINGVNRYNFPPLPTNYGYRDSLHFFESQFSKPLCEDVPKKEVNLDSVKYAAHRADPDIQFTDDALMEIVGVPRIFLGLVLKGCVKWAKENNVNVITSKEMKIISEQRKKK
;
A
#
# COMPACT_ATOMS: atom_id res chain seq x y z
N MET A 1 -16.70 -30.72 -12.72
CA MET A 1 -15.21 -30.61 -12.76
C MET A 1 -14.72 -30.32 -14.19
N GLU A 2 -15.46 -29.53 -14.98
CA GLU A 2 -15.04 -29.27 -16.37
C GLU A 2 -13.86 -28.29 -16.40
N GLY A 3 -12.76 -28.71 -17.01
CA GLY A 3 -11.57 -27.90 -17.28
C GLY A 3 -10.55 -27.78 -16.15
N PHE A 4 -10.91 -28.06 -14.90
CA PHE A 4 -10.00 -27.94 -13.75
C PHE A 4 -9.37 -29.28 -13.37
N LYS A 5 -8.06 -29.26 -13.10
CA LYS A 5 -7.32 -30.40 -12.53
C LYS A 5 -6.94 -30.11 -11.09
N ASP A 6 -7.06 -31.14 -10.25
CA ASP A 6 -6.57 -31.08 -8.89
C ASP A 6 -5.04 -30.93 -8.87
N THR A 7 -4.53 -30.13 -7.94
CA THR A 7 -3.09 -29.87 -7.77
C THR A 7 -2.72 -30.07 -6.32
N ARG A 8 -1.60 -30.77 -6.08
CA ARG A 8 -1.10 -31.00 -4.73
C ARG A 8 -0.78 -29.69 -4.03
N ILE A 9 -1.26 -29.54 -2.80
CA ILE A 9 -0.88 -28.45 -1.89
C ILE A 9 0.44 -28.82 -1.21
N VAL A 10 1.45 -27.97 -1.33
CA VAL A 10 2.77 -28.14 -0.67
C VAL A 10 3.21 -26.83 -0.02
N ASP A 11 4.24 -26.87 0.81
CA ASP A 11 4.83 -25.66 1.39
C ASP A 11 5.29 -24.69 0.30
N ASN A 12 5.08 -23.38 0.56
CA ASN A 12 5.22 -22.33 -0.44
C ASN A 12 4.31 -22.55 -1.67
N PHE A 13 3.08 -23.02 -1.47
CA PHE A 13 2.09 -23.30 -2.52
C PHE A 13 1.94 -22.15 -3.53
N TYR A 14 2.14 -20.90 -3.11
CA TYR A 14 2.08 -19.71 -3.98
C TYR A 14 3.23 -19.64 -5.02
N GLN A 15 4.26 -20.48 -4.88
CA GLN A 15 5.37 -20.65 -5.82
C GLN A 15 5.26 -21.94 -6.64
N THR A 16 4.65 -22.99 -6.08
CA THR A 16 4.76 -24.35 -6.63
C THR A 16 3.42 -24.98 -7.02
N SER A 17 2.32 -24.48 -6.48
CA SER A 17 0.98 -25.06 -6.63
C SER A 17 -0.07 -24.06 -7.10
N SER A 18 0.30 -22.80 -7.35
CA SER A 18 -0.67 -21.76 -7.71
C SER A 18 -0.03 -20.63 -8.51
N PHE A 19 -0.82 -20.05 -9.42
CA PHE A 19 -0.48 -18.82 -10.14
C PHE A 19 -1.14 -17.64 -9.44
N ILE A 20 -0.52 -17.16 -8.37
CA ILE A 20 -1.02 -16.00 -7.61
C ILE A 20 -0.28 -14.75 -8.07
N PRO A 21 -0.97 -13.72 -8.58
CA PRO A 21 -0.31 -12.46 -8.88
C PRO A 21 0.13 -11.82 -7.57
N MET A 22 1.40 -11.48 -7.49
CA MET A 22 1.96 -10.82 -6.31
C MET A 22 2.72 -9.56 -6.74
N PRO A 23 2.69 -8.50 -5.92
CA PRO A 23 3.45 -7.30 -6.22
C PRO A 23 4.95 -7.56 -6.14
N THR A 24 5.72 -6.87 -6.97
CA THR A 24 7.18 -6.81 -6.84
C THR A 24 7.54 -5.61 -5.96
N THR A 25 7.90 -5.85 -4.69
CA THR A 25 8.29 -4.78 -3.75
C THR A 25 9.70 -4.98 -3.21
N LEU A 26 10.35 -3.87 -2.83
CA LEU A 26 11.58 -3.89 -2.04
C LEU A 26 11.31 -3.32 -0.66
N ILE A 27 11.55 -4.13 0.37
CA ILE A 27 11.37 -3.73 1.76
C ILE A 27 12.69 -3.23 2.34
N GLY A 28 12.72 -1.94 2.68
CA GLY A 28 13.84 -1.29 3.35
C GLY A 28 13.74 -1.45 4.86
N THR A 29 14.83 -1.87 5.50
CA THR A 29 14.93 -2.04 6.95
C THR A 29 16.30 -1.61 7.46
N LEU A 30 16.41 -1.31 8.75
CA LEU A 30 17.66 -0.84 9.37
C LEU A 30 18.45 -1.99 10.01
N ASP A 31 19.70 -2.13 9.59
CA ASP A 31 20.65 -3.05 10.23
C ASP A 31 21.21 -2.50 11.55
N ASP A 32 22.15 -3.24 12.14
CA ASP A 32 22.75 -2.89 13.43
C ASP A 32 23.58 -1.61 13.44
N ASN A 33 24.03 -1.17 12.26
CA ASN A 33 24.73 0.09 12.05
C ASN A 33 23.78 1.22 11.62
N PHE A 34 22.46 1.01 11.73
CA PHE A 34 21.43 1.93 11.23
C PHE A 34 21.58 2.27 9.74
N GLN A 35 22.15 1.36 8.96
CA GLN A 35 22.19 1.45 7.51
C GLN A 35 20.99 0.70 6.92
N THR A 36 20.44 1.22 5.83
CA THR A 36 19.29 0.58 5.17
C THR A 36 19.76 -0.61 4.34
N SER A 37 19.10 -1.76 4.52
CA SER A 37 19.19 -2.94 3.67
C SER A 37 17.84 -3.19 3.02
N PHE A 38 17.85 -3.60 1.74
CA PHE A 38 16.64 -3.87 0.95
C PHE A 38 16.54 -5.36 0.62
N GLY A 39 15.35 -5.93 0.78
CA GLY A 39 15.03 -7.29 0.33
C GLY A 39 13.79 -7.31 -0.55
N ALA A 40 13.73 -8.22 -1.52
CA ALA A 40 12.56 -8.36 -2.39
C ALA A 40 11.47 -9.22 -1.73
N TYR A 41 10.24 -8.71 -1.73
CA TYR A 41 9.07 -9.39 -1.16
C TYR A 41 7.85 -9.24 -2.06
N SER A 42 7.08 -10.32 -2.08
CA SER A 42 5.87 -10.46 -2.87
C SER A 42 4.63 -10.75 -2.02
N LEU A 43 4.81 -11.36 -0.85
CA LEU A 43 3.76 -11.59 0.12
C LEU A 43 3.57 -10.34 1.00
N VAL A 44 3.05 -9.27 0.37
CA VAL A 44 2.77 -7.99 0.99
C VAL A 44 1.38 -7.52 0.58
N PHE A 45 0.44 -7.48 1.54
CA PHE A 45 -0.99 -7.30 1.25
C PHE A 45 -1.63 -6.23 2.15
N PRO A 46 -2.67 -5.53 1.69
CA PRO A 46 -3.49 -4.71 2.60
C PRO A 46 -4.09 -5.57 3.70
N TYR A 47 -4.10 -5.07 4.94
CA TYR A 47 -4.66 -5.75 6.11
C TYR A 47 -5.80 -4.95 6.73
N TYR A 48 -5.50 -3.79 7.34
CA TYR A 48 -6.54 -2.87 7.81
C TYR A 48 -6.80 -1.79 6.76
N VAL A 49 -7.97 -1.86 6.12
CA VAL A 49 -8.35 -0.99 4.99
C VAL A 49 -9.26 0.17 5.42
N GLY A 50 -9.99 0.05 6.53
CA GLY A 50 -10.86 1.10 7.04
C GLY A 50 -11.35 0.83 8.47
N SER A 51 -12.08 1.79 9.05
CA SER A 51 -12.82 1.66 10.31
C SER A 51 -12.01 1.43 11.60
N ARG A 52 -10.68 1.31 11.53
CA ARG A 52 -9.80 1.13 12.72
C ARG A 52 -9.04 2.39 13.14
N GLY A 53 -9.30 3.54 12.51
CA GLY A 53 -8.59 4.80 12.74
C GLY A 53 -7.16 4.83 12.16
N TYR A 54 -6.68 3.72 11.60
CA TYR A 54 -5.41 3.62 10.90
C TYR A 54 -5.47 2.52 9.83
N HIS A 55 -4.47 2.51 8.96
CA HIS A 55 -4.34 1.52 7.89
C HIS A 55 -3.08 0.67 8.09
N ALA A 56 -3.11 -0.58 7.63
CA ALA A 56 -1.97 -1.47 7.79
C ALA A 56 -1.80 -2.41 6.60
N MET A 57 -0.55 -2.83 6.39
CA MET A 57 -0.15 -3.91 5.48
C MET A 57 0.23 -5.15 6.29
N LEU A 58 0.04 -6.32 5.71
CA LEU A 58 0.61 -7.59 6.15
C LEU A 58 1.87 -7.85 5.34
N LEU A 59 2.98 -8.15 6.01
CA LEU A 59 4.19 -8.69 5.40
C LEU A 59 4.40 -10.12 5.90
N GLU A 60 4.50 -11.08 4.98
CA GLU A 60 4.92 -12.45 5.28
C GLU A 60 6.37 -12.64 4.83
N CYS A 61 7.22 -13.14 5.72
CA CYS A 61 8.63 -13.35 5.43
C CYS A 61 9.19 -14.57 6.15
N ARG A 62 10.37 -15.02 5.71
CA ARG A 62 11.13 -16.02 6.46
C ARG A 62 11.66 -15.40 7.75
N ASN A 63 11.52 -16.11 8.86
CA ASN A 63 11.99 -15.63 10.17
C ASN A 63 13.52 -15.50 10.26
N THR A 64 14.27 -16.11 9.33
CA THR A 64 15.72 -15.98 9.18
C THR A 64 16.17 -14.80 8.31
N SER A 65 15.25 -14.11 7.63
CA SER A 65 15.60 -13.00 6.73
C SER A 65 16.14 -11.77 7.48
N ASN A 66 17.06 -11.02 6.88
CA ASN A 66 17.53 -9.74 7.43
C ASN A 66 16.36 -8.80 7.76
N THR A 67 15.35 -8.75 6.90
CA THR A 67 14.13 -7.95 7.09
C THR A 67 13.40 -8.33 8.40
N CYS A 68 13.19 -9.62 8.66
CA CYS A 68 12.62 -10.09 9.93
C CYS A 68 13.46 -9.63 11.12
N LYS A 69 14.78 -9.90 11.09
CA LYS A 69 15.72 -9.52 12.16
C LYS A 69 15.63 -8.02 12.49
N HIS A 70 15.60 -7.20 11.45
CA HIS A 70 15.58 -5.74 11.59
C HIS A 70 14.22 -5.23 12.09
N ILE A 71 13.10 -5.80 11.63
CA ILE A 71 11.76 -5.40 12.08
C ILE A 71 11.55 -5.79 13.54
N LEU A 72 11.94 -7.00 13.96
CA LEU A 72 11.85 -7.39 15.38
C LEU A 72 12.57 -6.40 16.29
N ARG A 73 13.80 -6.01 15.90
CA ARG A 73 14.65 -5.11 16.69
C ARG A 73 14.19 -3.65 16.68
N ARG A 74 13.74 -3.13 15.54
CA ARG A 74 13.55 -1.67 15.34
C ARG A 74 12.12 -1.27 15.02
N GLY A 75 11.28 -2.22 14.60
CA GLY A 75 9.86 -2.01 14.33
C GLY A 75 9.56 -1.04 13.19
N LYS A 76 10.51 -0.71 12.31
CA LYS A 76 10.32 0.25 11.22
C LYS A 76 10.76 -0.35 9.89
N CYS A 77 9.98 -0.13 8.84
CA CYS A 77 10.33 -0.54 7.48
C CYS A 77 9.74 0.42 6.42
N THR A 78 10.28 0.37 5.22
CA THR A 78 9.69 1.01 4.03
C THR A 78 9.27 -0.07 3.03
N ILE A 79 8.12 0.09 2.37
CA ILE A 79 7.65 -0.78 1.29
C ILE A 79 7.75 0.01 -0.01
N ASN A 80 8.72 -0.32 -0.85
CA ASN A 80 9.01 0.40 -2.09
C ASN A 80 8.39 -0.35 -3.27
N PHE A 81 7.42 0.26 -3.95
CA PHE A 81 6.78 -0.30 -5.12
C PHE A 81 7.55 0.12 -6.38
N MET A 82 8.19 -0.87 -6.99
CA MET A 82 9.11 -0.64 -8.11
C MET A 82 8.36 -0.67 -9.44
N PRO A 83 8.68 0.22 -10.39
CA PRO A 83 8.07 0.17 -11.72
C PRO A 83 8.58 -1.05 -12.51
N ASP A 84 7.76 -1.52 -13.46
CA ASP A 84 8.20 -2.48 -14.46
C ASP A 84 9.32 -1.88 -15.33
N ASP A 85 10.52 -2.42 -15.16
CA ASP A 85 11.70 -2.14 -15.97
C ASP A 85 12.65 -3.34 -15.94
N LYS A 86 13.09 -3.78 -17.12
CA LYS A 86 13.92 -4.99 -17.28
C LYS A 86 15.25 -4.93 -16.51
N LYS A 87 15.86 -3.74 -16.39
CA LYS A 87 17.10 -3.56 -15.63
C LYS A 87 16.82 -3.61 -14.13
N TYR A 88 15.71 -3.01 -13.70
CA TYR A 88 15.29 -3.05 -12.31
C TYR A 88 14.92 -4.46 -11.88
N PHE A 89 14.20 -5.21 -12.71
CA PHE A 89 13.82 -6.60 -12.42
C PHE A 89 15.03 -7.48 -12.09
N LYS A 90 16.08 -7.44 -12.91
CA LYS A 90 17.32 -8.21 -12.66
C LYS A 90 17.93 -7.87 -11.29
N ASN A 91 17.92 -6.60 -10.90
CA ASN A 91 18.44 -6.18 -9.61
C ASN A 91 17.52 -6.57 -8.43
N ILE A 92 16.21 -6.52 -8.63
CA ILE A 92 15.22 -6.96 -7.62
C ILE A 92 15.38 -8.46 -7.34
N VAL A 93 15.51 -9.29 -8.39
CA VAL A 93 15.76 -10.73 -8.23
C VAL A 93 17.05 -10.99 -7.45
N ALA A 94 18.12 -10.25 -7.74
CA ALA A 94 19.38 -10.36 -7.00
C ALA A 94 19.21 -10.03 -5.51
N LEU A 95 18.50 -8.94 -5.18
CA LEU A 95 18.22 -8.56 -3.78
C LEU A 95 17.26 -9.53 -3.06
N GLY A 96 16.55 -10.37 -3.80
CA GLY A 96 15.69 -11.44 -3.28
C GLY A 96 16.43 -12.73 -2.90
N PHE A 97 17.74 -12.84 -3.16
CA PHE A 97 18.51 -14.02 -2.80
C PHE A 97 18.58 -14.17 -1.27
N PRO A 98 18.27 -15.37 -0.72
CA PRO A 98 18.36 -15.63 0.70
C PRO A 98 19.82 -15.86 1.12
N GLY A 99 20.19 -15.43 2.32
CA GLY A 99 21.51 -15.70 2.92
C GLY A 99 22.51 -14.55 2.83
N ASP A 100 22.35 -13.63 1.87
CA ASP A 100 23.24 -12.45 1.78
C ASP A 100 23.14 -11.57 3.03
N THR A 101 24.29 -11.13 3.52
CA THR A 101 24.41 -10.14 4.60
C THR A 101 23.86 -8.78 4.17
N PRO A 102 23.48 -7.90 5.11
CA PRO A 102 23.09 -6.52 4.78
C PRO A 102 24.13 -5.78 3.93
N GLU A 103 25.42 -5.98 4.20
CA GLU A 103 26.57 -5.41 3.48
C GLU A 103 26.63 -5.89 2.03
N GLU A 104 26.48 -7.19 1.79
CA GLU A 104 26.43 -7.76 0.44
C GLU A 104 25.24 -7.24 -0.34
N LYS A 105 24.06 -7.19 0.27
CA LYS A 105 22.87 -6.59 -0.37
C LYS A 105 23.07 -5.13 -0.73
N ARG A 106 23.75 -4.36 0.11
CA ARG A 106 24.10 -2.95 -0.21
C ARG A 106 25.04 -2.85 -1.41
N LYS A 107 26.04 -3.74 -1.54
CA LYS A 107 26.93 -3.78 -2.71
C LYS A 107 26.21 -4.19 -3.98
N LEU A 108 25.24 -5.10 -3.88
CA LEU A 108 24.41 -5.54 -5.00
C LEU A 108 23.40 -4.47 -5.43
N ASN A 109 22.92 -3.66 -4.49
CA ASN A 109 21.87 -2.67 -4.73
C ASN A 109 22.31 -1.58 -5.73
N LYS A 110 21.68 -1.56 -6.90
CA LYS A 110 21.84 -0.54 -7.94
C LYS A 110 20.80 0.58 -7.90
N PHE A 111 19.86 0.54 -6.96
CA PHE A 111 18.88 1.61 -6.76
C PHE A 111 19.44 2.72 -5.89
N THR A 112 18.83 3.90 -5.94
CA THR A 112 19.28 5.10 -5.22
C THR A 112 18.50 5.26 -3.91
N PRO A 113 19.09 4.96 -2.74
CA PRO A 113 18.42 5.19 -1.47
C PRO A 113 18.43 6.68 -1.11
N VAL A 114 17.29 7.21 -0.73
CA VAL A 114 17.12 8.60 -0.28
C VAL A 114 16.33 8.64 1.02
N ASP A 115 16.40 9.75 1.74
CA ASP A 115 15.61 9.91 2.97
C ASP A 115 14.12 10.06 2.66
N GLY A 116 13.29 9.46 3.53
CA GLY A 116 11.83 9.52 3.44
C GLY A 116 11.23 10.73 4.14
N LEU A 117 9.90 10.81 4.14
CA LEU A 117 9.20 11.94 4.77
C LEU A 117 9.27 11.84 6.29
N LEU A 118 9.18 10.64 6.88
CA LEU A 118 9.37 10.48 8.32
C LEU A 118 10.74 10.97 8.79
N GLN A 119 11.80 10.69 8.04
CA GLN A 119 13.14 11.18 8.36
C GLN A 119 13.27 12.70 8.22
N SER A 120 12.48 13.31 7.32
CA SER A 120 12.46 14.76 7.12
C SER A 120 11.69 15.48 8.23
N GLU A 121 10.59 14.88 8.71
CA GLU A 121 9.76 15.39 9.81
C GLU A 121 10.42 15.18 11.18
N ASP A 122 11.23 14.12 11.33
CA ASP A 122 12.01 13.79 12.52
C ASP A 122 13.49 13.54 12.16
N PRO A 123 14.31 14.61 12.09
CA PRO A 123 15.72 14.51 11.72
C PRO A 123 16.61 13.74 12.71
N GLU A 124 16.21 13.69 13.99
CA GLU A 124 16.96 12.97 15.03
C GLU A 124 16.66 11.46 15.00
N GLY A 125 15.44 11.11 14.60
CA GLY A 125 15.02 9.73 14.44
C GLY A 125 15.81 8.97 13.38
N LYS A 126 15.78 7.64 13.48
CA LYS A 126 16.36 6.71 12.51
C LYS A 126 15.25 5.99 11.77
N TYR A 127 15.22 6.20 10.45
CA TYR A 127 14.24 5.58 9.57
C TYR A 127 14.94 4.86 8.41
N PRO A 128 14.42 3.71 7.95
CA PRO A 128 14.90 3.11 6.71
C PRO A 128 14.70 4.07 5.54
N LYS A 129 15.67 4.12 4.64
CA LYS A 129 15.61 4.91 3.41
C LYS A 129 14.52 4.39 2.46
N ILE A 130 14.07 5.28 1.59
CA ILE A 130 13.18 4.96 0.46
C ILE A 130 14.00 4.86 -0.83
N LEU A 131 13.45 4.27 -1.89
CA LEU A 131 14.11 4.19 -3.19
C LEU A 131 13.58 5.27 -4.15
N LYS A 132 14.50 6.05 -4.74
CA LYS A 132 14.14 7.14 -5.67
C LYS A 132 13.39 6.62 -6.90
N GLU A 133 13.70 5.41 -7.35
CA GLU A 133 13.14 4.77 -8.53
C GLU A 133 11.70 4.24 -8.31
N ALA A 134 11.27 4.08 -7.05
CA ALA A 134 9.93 3.63 -6.74
C ALA A 134 8.86 4.63 -7.23
N PHE A 135 7.75 4.13 -7.75
CA PHE A 135 6.61 4.99 -8.12
C PHE A 135 5.73 5.34 -6.92
N GLN A 136 5.77 4.50 -5.89
CA GLN A 136 5.04 4.62 -4.64
C GLN A 136 5.86 4.01 -3.50
N VAL A 137 5.78 4.60 -2.31
CA VAL A 137 6.42 4.08 -1.10
C VAL A 137 5.47 4.19 0.08
N PHE A 138 5.42 3.15 0.91
CA PHE A 138 4.84 3.24 2.24
C PHE A 138 5.94 3.27 3.29
N GLU A 139 5.87 4.22 4.21
CA GLU A 139 6.68 4.22 5.42
C GLU A 139 5.84 3.64 6.55
N CYS A 140 6.39 2.63 7.25
CA CYS A 140 5.60 1.77 8.12
C CYS A 140 6.26 1.52 9.49
N THR A 141 5.40 1.31 10.47
CA THR A 141 5.75 0.86 11.83
C THR A 141 5.10 -0.48 12.11
N TRP A 142 5.85 -1.44 12.66
CA TRP A 142 5.32 -2.72 13.10
C TRP A 142 4.46 -2.56 14.36
N MET A 143 3.24 -3.05 14.29
CA MET A 143 2.29 -3.11 15.40
C MET A 143 2.57 -4.31 16.30
N ARG A 144 3.66 -4.22 17.06
CA ARG A 144 4.18 -5.32 17.87
C ARG A 144 3.22 -5.83 18.96
N GLU A 145 2.37 -4.96 19.51
CA GLU A 145 1.40 -5.34 20.56
C GLU A 145 0.27 -6.23 20.05
N LEU A 146 0.03 -6.30 18.74
CA LEU A 146 -0.97 -7.22 18.20
C LEU A 146 -0.50 -8.65 18.39
N ASP A 147 -1.44 -9.53 18.76
CA ASP A 147 -1.16 -10.95 19.03
C ASP A 147 -0.17 -11.20 20.17
N ASN A 148 0.08 -10.20 21.03
CA ASN A 148 1.10 -10.23 22.08
C ASN A 148 2.53 -10.48 21.55
N ALA A 149 2.85 -9.98 20.36
CA ALA A 149 4.13 -10.21 19.70
C ALA A 149 5.25 -9.22 20.11
N GLN A 150 5.02 -8.34 21.09
CA GLN A 150 5.96 -7.29 21.48
C GLN A 150 7.28 -7.80 22.05
N ASP A 151 7.26 -9.00 22.61
CA ASP A 151 8.40 -9.67 23.23
C ASP A 151 9.17 -10.56 22.25
N ASP A 152 8.76 -10.62 20.97
CA ASP A 152 9.46 -11.39 19.97
C ASP A 152 10.87 -10.81 19.72
N VAL A 153 11.85 -11.68 19.86
CA VAL A 153 13.26 -11.38 19.63
C VAL A 153 13.84 -12.34 18.61
N TYR A 154 14.85 -11.88 17.87
CA TYR A 154 15.54 -12.74 16.92
C TYR A 154 16.21 -13.93 17.62
N ARG A 155 16.01 -15.13 17.07
CA ARG A 155 16.68 -16.38 17.43
C ARG A 155 17.06 -17.14 16.16
N GLU A 156 18.09 -17.98 16.26
CA GLU A 156 18.45 -18.91 15.18
C GLU A 156 17.35 -19.95 14.95
N GLU A 157 16.69 -20.39 16.03
CA GLU A 157 15.57 -21.33 16.01
C GLU A 157 14.43 -20.88 16.91
N TYR A 158 13.20 -21.24 16.52
CA TYR A 158 11.97 -20.90 17.22
C TYR A 158 11.19 -22.19 17.56
N PRO A 159 11.29 -22.71 18.80
CA PRO A 159 10.66 -23.98 19.19
C PRO A 159 9.14 -23.88 19.43
N GLY A 160 8.57 -22.68 19.35
CA GLY A 160 7.17 -22.40 19.71
C GLY A 160 7.02 -22.03 21.20
N PRO A 161 5.81 -21.67 21.66
CA PRO A 161 4.59 -21.52 20.86
C PRO A 161 4.70 -20.40 19.82
N TYR A 162 3.88 -20.48 18.76
CA TYR A 162 3.84 -19.48 17.69
C TYR A 162 2.61 -18.60 17.81
N HIS A 163 2.75 -17.37 17.34
CA HIS A 163 1.64 -16.42 17.21
C HIS A 163 0.70 -16.83 16.08
N SER A 164 -0.54 -16.35 16.14
CA SER A 164 -1.58 -16.67 15.15
C SER A 164 -1.44 -15.87 13.86
N PHE A 165 -1.03 -14.60 13.94
CA PHE A 165 -1.01 -13.69 12.79
C PHE A 165 0.02 -12.55 12.83
N ASN A 166 0.72 -12.31 13.95
CA ASN A 166 1.72 -11.24 14.05
C ASN A 166 2.95 -11.70 14.83
N GLY A 167 4.15 -11.28 14.44
CA GLY A 167 5.41 -11.79 15.00
C GLY A 167 5.83 -13.13 14.38
N ILE A 168 6.42 -14.01 15.18
CA ILE A 168 6.83 -15.36 14.77
C ILE A 168 5.62 -16.30 14.73
N THR A 169 5.14 -16.60 13.52
CA THR A 169 3.89 -17.36 13.29
C THR A 169 4.09 -18.83 12.95
N SER A 170 5.32 -19.25 12.68
CA SER A 170 5.67 -20.67 12.52
C SER A 170 7.16 -20.92 12.73
N LYS A 171 7.57 -22.19 12.64
CA LYS A 171 8.98 -22.60 12.72
C LYS A 171 9.90 -21.84 11.76
N HIS A 172 9.39 -21.46 10.59
CA HIS A 172 10.17 -20.84 9.50
C HIS A 172 9.63 -19.49 9.02
N GLY A 173 8.48 -19.06 9.53
CA GLY A 173 7.76 -17.88 9.07
C GLY A 173 7.57 -16.84 10.16
N ALA A 174 7.54 -15.58 9.74
CA ALA A 174 7.16 -14.43 10.55
C ALA A 174 6.21 -13.54 9.74
N HIS A 175 5.17 -13.05 10.41
CA HIS A 175 4.20 -12.12 9.84
C HIS A 175 4.29 -10.79 10.57
N PHE A 176 4.24 -9.68 9.84
CA PHE A 176 4.27 -8.36 10.45
C PHE A 176 3.06 -7.55 10.02
N ILE A 177 2.26 -7.12 10.98
CA ILE A 177 1.22 -6.12 10.76
C ILE A 177 1.86 -4.73 10.83
N LEU A 178 1.97 -4.11 9.67
CA LEU A 178 2.71 -2.88 9.43
C LEU A 178 1.73 -1.71 9.30
N LYS A 179 1.60 -0.89 10.35
CA LYS A 179 0.84 0.36 10.29
C LYS A 179 1.48 1.28 9.26
N ILE A 180 0.67 1.82 8.35
CA ILE A 180 1.09 2.81 7.36
C ILE A 180 1.12 4.17 8.04
N GLU A 181 2.31 4.76 8.14
CA GLU A 181 2.49 6.12 8.68
C GLU A 181 2.39 7.16 7.59
N LYS A 182 3.01 6.90 6.42
CA LYS A 182 3.00 7.80 5.26
C LYS A 182 2.84 7.02 3.97
N ILE A 183 2.13 7.63 3.01
CA ILE A 183 2.04 7.18 1.62
C ILE A 183 2.68 8.23 0.74
N LEU A 184 3.74 7.84 0.03
CA LEU A 184 4.49 8.70 -0.87
C LEU A 184 4.24 8.26 -2.30
N LEU A 185 3.90 9.20 -3.17
CA LEU A 185 3.62 8.98 -4.59
C LEU A 185 4.45 9.96 -5.42
N LYS A 186 4.91 9.52 -6.60
CA LYS A 186 5.42 10.49 -7.59
C LYS A 186 4.29 11.42 -8.00
N GLU A 187 4.62 12.68 -8.24
CA GLU A 187 3.66 13.74 -8.57
C GLU A 187 2.67 13.33 -9.65
N LYS A 188 3.15 12.71 -10.74
CA LYS A 188 2.31 12.18 -11.82
C LYS A 188 1.20 11.26 -11.29
N TYR A 189 1.52 10.33 -10.40
CA TYR A 189 0.58 9.32 -9.89
C TYR A 189 -0.29 9.86 -8.76
N HIS A 190 0.25 10.76 -7.93
CA HIS A 190 -0.55 11.55 -6.99
C HIS A 190 -1.66 12.31 -7.72
N ASN A 191 -1.30 13.03 -8.78
CA ASN A 191 -2.26 13.79 -9.59
C ASN A 191 -3.24 12.86 -10.32
N ALA A 192 -2.82 11.66 -10.74
CA ALA A 192 -3.71 10.66 -11.32
C ALA A 192 -4.79 10.20 -10.34
N ILE A 193 -4.43 9.93 -9.08
CA ILE A 193 -5.41 9.52 -8.05
C ILE A 193 -6.42 10.64 -7.78
N ILE A 194 -5.97 11.90 -7.70
CA ILE A 194 -6.83 13.04 -7.35
C ILE A 194 -7.73 13.47 -8.52
N ASN A 195 -7.20 13.45 -9.74
CA ASN A 195 -7.87 14.01 -10.93
C ASN A 195 -8.57 12.94 -11.78
N GLY A 196 -8.42 11.67 -11.43
CA GLY A 196 -8.96 10.56 -12.20
C GLY A 196 -7.87 9.81 -12.97
N VAL A 197 -7.89 8.50 -12.80
CA VAL A 197 -6.95 7.58 -13.43
C VAL A 197 -7.41 7.25 -14.85
N ASN A 198 -6.48 7.22 -15.80
CA ASN A 198 -6.67 6.81 -17.18
C ASN A 198 -5.44 6.03 -17.69
N ARG A 199 -5.56 5.47 -18.89
CA ARG A 199 -4.51 4.65 -19.54
C ARG A 199 -3.14 5.33 -19.74
N TYR A 200 -3.04 6.66 -19.61
CA TYR A 200 -1.81 7.43 -19.81
C TYR A 200 -1.13 7.87 -18.50
N ASN A 201 -1.90 7.95 -17.41
CA ASN A 201 -1.41 8.35 -16.09
C ASN A 201 -1.33 7.20 -15.08
N PHE A 202 -1.62 5.96 -15.51
CA PHE A 202 -1.41 4.74 -14.73
C PHE A 202 0.08 4.40 -14.56
N PRO A 203 0.55 4.00 -13.36
CA PRO A 203 1.93 3.56 -13.16
C PRO A 203 2.21 2.24 -13.91
N PRO A 204 3.43 2.03 -14.42
CA PRO A 204 3.83 0.76 -15.02
C PRO A 204 3.98 -0.30 -13.92
N LEU A 205 2.86 -0.85 -13.45
CA LEU A 205 2.84 -1.81 -12.36
C LEU A 205 3.43 -3.15 -12.83
N PRO A 206 4.40 -3.73 -12.09
CA PRO A 206 4.91 -5.08 -12.35
C PRO A 206 3.93 -6.16 -11.85
N THR A 207 2.63 -5.95 -11.99
CA THR A 207 1.59 -6.83 -11.42
C THR A 207 1.11 -7.91 -12.37
N ASN A 208 1.65 -7.94 -13.59
CA ASN A 208 1.18 -8.87 -14.60
C ASN A 208 2.05 -10.15 -14.56
N TYR A 209 1.48 -11.20 -13.97
CA TYR A 209 1.94 -12.60 -14.05
C TYR A 209 3.33 -12.90 -13.46
N GLY A 210 3.57 -12.40 -12.25
CA GLY A 210 4.75 -12.72 -11.44
C GLY A 210 4.72 -14.15 -10.89
N TYR A 211 5.09 -15.16 -11.68
CA TYR A 211 5.28 -16.53 -11.18
C TYR A 211 6.74 -16.73 -10.76
N ARG A 212 6.96 -17.50 -9.71
CA ARG A 212 8.31 -17.87 -9.28
C ARG A 212 8.33 -19.36 -9.02
N ASP A 213 9.23 -20.06 -9.69
CA ASP A 213 9.58 -21.44 -9.34
C ASP A 213 10.94 -21.51 -8.62
N SER A 214 11.47 -22.72 -8.48
CA SER A 214 12.76 -22.95 -7.82
C SER A 214 13.98 -22.38 -8.58
N LEU A 215 13.85 -22.07 -9.86
CA LEU A 215 14.93 -21.67 -10.77
C LEU A 215 14.78 -20.23 -11.31
N HIS A 216 13.54 -19.79 -11.52
CA HIS A 216 13.22 -18.61 -12.31
C HIS A 216 12.20 -17.72 -11.61
N PHE A 217 12.38 -16.42 -11.83
CA PHE A 217 11.36 -15.41 -11.60
C PHE A 217 10.85 -14.97 -12.96
N PHE A 218 9.55 -15.11 -13.16
CA PHE A 218 8.86 -14.68 -14.35
C PHE A 218 8.13 -13.38 -14.03
N GLU A 219 8.22 -12.42 -14.93
CA GLU A 219 7.48 -11.17 -14.88
C GLU A 219 7.12 -10.81 -16.33
N SER A 220 5.88 -10.41 -16.56
CA SER A 220 5.50 -9.86 -17.85
C SER A 220 5.63 -8.34 -17.82
N GLN A 221 6.06 -7.76 -18.94
CA GLN A 221 6.11 -6.32 -19.06
C GLN A 221 4.71 -5.71 -18.97
N PHE A 222 4.65 -4.52 -18.40
CA PHE A 222 3.46 -3.72 -18.27
C PHE A 222 2.84 -3.44 -19.64
N SER A 223 1.59 -3.82 -19.78
CA SER A 223 0.72 -3.45 -20.89
C SER A 223 -0.22 -2.34 -20.45
N LYS A 224 -0.65 -1.50 -21.40
CA LYS A 224 -1.63 -0.44 -21.09
C LYS A 224 -2.91 -1.08 -20.55
N PRO A 225 -3.45 -0.60 -19.41
CA PRO A 225 -4.64 -1.19 -18.83
C PRO A 225 -5.86 -0.97 -19.73
N LEU A 226 -6.77 -1.94 -19.73
CA LEU A 226 -8.12 -1.76 -20.22
C LEU A 226 -8.90 -0.91 -19.21
N CYS A 227 -9.72 0.00 -19.72
CA CYS A 227 -10.53 0.90 -18.92
C CYS A 227 -11.99 0.62 -19.25
N GLU A 228 -12.68 -0.06 -18.34
CA GLU A 228 -14.10 -0.38 -18.46
C GLU A 228 -14.90 0.44 -17.46
N ASP A 229 -16.07 0.92 -17.90
CA ASP A 229 -16.98 1.63 -17.01
C ASP A 229 -17.61 0.66 -16.00
N VAL A 230 -17.65 1.07 -14.74
CA VAL A 230 -18.41 0.34 -13.73
C VAL A 230 -19.90 0.38 -14.12
N PRO A 231 -20.63 -0.76 -14.09
CA PRO A 231 -22.04 -0.79 -14.44
C PRO A 231 -22.84 0.29 -13.71
N LYS A 232 -23.60 1.09 -14.47
CA LYS A 232 -24.49 2.12 -13.92
C LYS A 232 -25.65 1.42 -13.21
N LYS A 233 -25.51 1.23 -11.91
CA LYS A 233 -26.64 0.91 -11.01
C LYS A 233 -27.24 2.24 -10.53
N GLU A 234 -28.52 2.25 -10.18
CA GLU A 234 -29.15 3.42 -9.55
C GLU A 234 -28.27 3.89 -8.40
N VAL A 235 -28.00 5.20 -8.39
CA VAL A 235 -27.11 5.80 -7.40
C VAL A 235 -27.80 5.71 -6.05
N ASN A 236 -27.40 4.73 -5.25
CA ASN A 236 -27.82 4.64 -3.86
C ASN A 236 -27.13 5.76 -3.08
N LEU A 237 -27.89 6.46 -2.23
CA LEU A 237 -27.44 7.50 -1.31
C LEU A 237 -26.13 7.12 -0.60
N ASP A 238 -25.95 5.84 -0.25
CA ASP A 238 -24.74 5.30 0.38
C ASP A 238 -23.45 5.57 -0.42
N SER A 239 -23.53 5.54 -1.75
CA SER A 239 -22.37 5.80 -2.60
C SER A 239 -21.94 7.28 -2.59
N VAL A 240 -22.92 8.17 -2.44
CA VAL A 240 -22.71 9.63 -2.33
C VAL A 240 -22.20 9.98 -0.93
N LYS A 241 -22.75 9.33 0.11
CA LYS A 241 -22.24 9.41 1.49
C LYS A 241 -20.76 9.04 1.56
N TYR A 242 -20.39 7.92 0.94
CA TYR A 242 -19.01 7.47 0.91
C TYR A 242 -18.08 8.50 0.23
N ALA A 243 -18.51 9.09 -0.89
CA ALA A 243 -17.74 10.13 -1.56
C ALA A 243 -17.62 11.43 -0.74
N ALA A 244 -18.71 11.84 -0.08
CA ALA A 244 -18.76 13.04 0.76
C ALA A 244 -17.83 12.93 1.98
N HIS A 245 -17.84 11.79 2.68
CA HIS A 245 -16.93 11.55 3.83
C HIS A 245 -15.44 11.64 3.48
N ARG A 246 -15.07 11.40 2.22
CA ARG A 246 -13.69 11.48 1.74
C ARG A 246 -13.34 12.85 1.17
N ALA A 247 -14.33 13.73 0.97
CA ALA A 247 -14.10 15.04 0.39
C ALA A 247 -13.34 15.94 1.35
N ASP A 248 -13.63 15.85 2.65
CA ASP A 248 -12.95 16.61 3.70
C ASP A 248 -13.16 15.94 5.07
N PRO A 249 -12.14 15.86 5.94
CA PRO A 249 -12.28 15.25 7.26
C PRO A 249 -13.11 16.09 8.25
N ASP A 250 -13.18 17.41 8.04
CA ASP A 250 -13.76 18.34 9.02
C ASP A 250 -15.19 18.79 8.65
N ILE A 251 -15.60 18.59 7.39
CA ILE A 251 -16.90 19.02 6.87
C ILE A 251 -17.83 17.81 6.68
N GLN A 252 -18.94 17.81 7.41
CA GLN A 252 -19.96 16.77 7.33
C GLN A 252 -21.12 17.17 6.42
N PHE A 253 -21.78 16.18 5.83
CA PHE A 253 -22.99 16.36 5.03
C PHE A 253 -24.12 15.54 5.64
N THR A 254 -25.30 16.14 5.72
CA THR A 254 -26.53 15.41 6.08
C THR A 254 -27.06 14.60 4.90
N ASP A 255 -27.83 13.54 5.18
CA ASP A 255 -28.46 12.70 4.16
C ASP A 255 -29.29 13.51 3.16
N ASP A 256 -30.08 14.46 3.66
CA ASP A 256 -30.91 15.35 2.84
C ASP A 256 -30.08 16.25 1.92
N ALA A 257 -28.91 16.70 2.38
CA ALA A 257 -27.98 17.47 1.53
C ALA A 257 -27.41 16.61 0.40
N LEU A 258 -27.13 15.34 0.68
CA LEU A 258 -26.57 14.42 -0.30
C LEU A 258 -27.61 13.96 -1.32
N MET A 259 -28.89 13.86 -0.93
CA MET A 259 -30.00 13.58 -1.85
C MET A 259 -30.08 14.60 -3.00
N GLU A 260 -29.78 15.88 -2.74
CA GLU A 260 -29.76 16.94 -3.77
C GLU A 260 -28.70 16.71 -4.87
N ILE A 261 -27.73 15.83 -4.64
CA ILE A 261 -26.64 15.54 -5.58
C ILE A 261 -26.55 14.07 -6.00
N VAL A 262 -27.51 13.21 -5.60
CA VAL A 262 -27.58 11.80 -6.02
C VAL A 262 -27.67 11.67 -7.54
N GLY A 263 -28.34 12.60 -8.22
CA GLY A 263 -28.45 12.63 -9.67
C GLY A 263 -27.21 13.14 -10.43
N VAL A 264 -26.19 13.64 -9.72
CA VAL A 264 -24.99 14.20 -10.37
C VAL A 264 -24.16 13.05 -10.98
N PRO A 265 -23.79 13.13 -12.28
CA PRO A 265 -22.92 12.12 -12.88
C PRO A 265 -21.62 11.96 -12.11
N ARG A 266 -21.17 10.72 -11.91
CA ARG A 266 -20.04 10.39 -11.01
C ARG A 266 -18.75 11.15 -11.33
N ILE A 267 -18.49 11.44 -12.60
CA ILE A 267 -17.35 12.25 -13.07
C ILE A 267 -17.36 13.69 -12.53
N PHE A 268 -18.53 14.25 -12.24
CA PHE A 268 -18.70 15.60 -11.72
C PHE A 268 -18.88 15.63 -10.19
N LEU A 269 -19.19 14.48 -9.57
CA LEU A 269 -19.47 14.41 -8.13
C LEU A 269 -18.30 14.96 -7.28
N GLY A 270 -17.07 14.60 -7.61
CA GLY A 270 -15.88 15.10 -6.91
C GLY A 270 -15.71 16.62 -7.02
N LEU A 271 -16.01 17.21 -8.19
CA LEU A 271 -15.97 18.66 -8.40
C LEU A 271 -17.06 19.36 -7.59
N VAL A 272 -18.27 18.80 -7.58
CA VAL A 272 -19.40 19.32 -6.81
C VAL A 272 -19.08 19.32 -5.32
N LEU A 273 -18.64 18.18 -4.77
CA LEU A 273 -18.29 18.03 -3.36
C LEU A 273 -17.15 18.98 -2.94
N LYS A 274 -16.07 19.08 -3.73
CA LYS A 274 -14.98 20.04 -3.48
C LYS A 274 -15.50 21.48 -3.47
N GLY A 275 -16.41 21.83 -4.38
CA GLY A 275 -17.03 23.15 -4.39
C GLY A 275 -17.88 23.41 -3.14
N CYS A 276 -18.62 22.42 -2.66
CA CYS A 276 -19.40 22.52 -1.43
C CYS A 276 -18.51 22.66 -0.19
N VAL A 277 -17.45 21.86 -0.09
CA VAL A 277 -16.44 21.95 0.99
C VAL A 277 -15.77 23.31 1.00
N LYS A 278 -15.35 23.81 -0.17
CA LYS A 278 -14.74 25.14 -0.30
C LYS A 278 -15.67 26.23 0.22
N TRP A 279 -16.94 26.20 -0.22
CA TRP A 279 -17.95 27.15 0.26
C TRP A 279 -18.15 27.07 1.78
N ALA A 280 -18.23 25.85 2.32
CA ALA A 280 -18.40 25.64 3.76
C ALA A 280 -17.24 26.20 4.58
N LYS A 281 -16.00 26.00 4.12
CA LYS A 281 -14.80 26.61 4.73
C LYS A 281 -14.79 28.13 4.64
N GLU A 282 -15.17 28.70 3.49
CA GLU A 282 -15.27 30.16 3.31
C GLU A 282 -16.37 30.80 4.18
N ASN A 283 -17.40 30.03 4.56
CA ASN A 283 -18.54 30.51 5.35
C ASN A 283 -18.54 30.01 6.81
N ASN A 284 -17.44 29.38 7.27
CA ASN A 284 -17.31 28.79 8.62
C ASN A 284 -18.46 27.83 8.99
N VAL A 285 -18.89 27.01 8.04
CA VAL A 285 -19.92 25.97 8.24
C VAL A 285 -19.25 24.61 8.29
N ASN A 286 -19.51 23.82 9.33
CA ASN A 286 -18.95 22.48 9.49
C ASN A 286 -19.92 21.35 9.10
N VAL A 287 -21.22 21.66 8.99
CA VAL A 287 -22.27 20.70 8.60
C VAL A 287 -23.10 21.29 7.47
N ILE A 288 -23.04 20.68 6.30
CA ILE A 288 -23.81 21.08 5.12
C ILE A 288 -25.17 20.36 5.14
N THR A 289 -26.24 21.14 5.18
CA THR A 289 -27.63 20.66 5.07
C THR A 289 -28.22 21.00 3.69
N SER A 290 -29.45 20.54 3.43
CA SER A 290 -30.18 20.93 2.20
C SER A 290 -30.29 22.46 2.06
N LYS A 291 -30.30 23.22 3.17
CA LYS A 291 -30.32 24.69 3.15
C LYS A 291 -29.06 25.27 2.49
N GLU A 292 -27.88 24.85 2.94
CA GLU A 292 -26.61 25.32 2.38
C GLU A 292 -26.46 24.86 0.92
N MET A 293 -26.91 23.66 0.59
CA MET A 293 -26.92 23.15 -0.79
C MET A 293 -27.73 24.04 -1.75
N LYS A 294 -28.88 24.54 -1.30
CA LYS A 294 -29.69 25.50 -2.08
C LYS A 294 -28.95 26.81 -2.29
N ILE A 295 -28.32 27.36 -1.26
CA ILE A 295 -27.53 28.60 -1.37
C ILE A 295 -26.39 28.42 -2.38
N ILE A 296 -25.64 27.31 -2.29
CA ILE A 296 -24.54 26.99 -3.21
C ILE A 296 -25.04 26.88 -4.66
N SER A 297 -26.20 26.23 -4.86
CA SER A 297 -26.82 26.07 -6.18
C SER A 297 -27.26 27.41 -6.77
N GLU A 298 -27.88 28.28 -5.96
CA GLU A 298 -28.29 29.62 -6.39
C GLU A 298 -27.10 30.53 -6.73
N GLN A 299 -26.03 30.47 -5.96
CA GLN A 299 -24.79 31.21 -6.25
C GLN A 299 -24.14 30.75 -7.56
N ARG A 300 -24.25 29.46 -7.90
CA ARG A 300 -23.78 28.94 -9.20
C ARG A 300 -24.64 29.38 -10.37
N LYS A 301 -25.96 29.53 -10.20
CA LYS A 301 -26.88 30.00 -11.26
C LYS A 301 -26.72 31.49 -11.59
N LYS A 302 -26.13 32.27 -10.69
CA LYS A 302 -25.89 33.72 -10.87
C LYS A 302 -24.53 34.05 -11.52
N LYS A 303 -23.70 33.05 -11.78
CA LYS A 303 -22.44 33.15 -12.54
C LYS A 303 -22.65 32.62 -13.94
#